data_AF-A0A842T1U2-F1
#
_entry.id   AF-A0A842T1U2-F1
#
_cell.length_a   1.000
_cell.length_b   1.000
_cell.length_c   1.000
_cell.angle_alpha   90.00
_cell.angle_beta   90.00
_cell.angle_gamma   90.00
#
_symmetry.space_group_name_H-M   'P 1'
#
loop_
_entity.id
_entity.type
_entity.pdbx_description
1 polymer ?
#
loop_
_entity_poly.entity_id
_entity_poly.type
_entity_poly.pdbx_seq_one_letter_code
_entity_poly.pdbx_strand_id
1 'polypeptide(L)'
;MSEEDKEIEYEFREWTVNELRDFASANNISIPSGSKKNDIIEILEGVVSHPEFVDRTKENDLDEELKSGEKDEDEGEKGPLFRKDKTKKFWHQPPYSTLLNIDLAKDSDVAFYDLSQLVDKFFDKMLREDFIDYKISGIALKTSASLHHHKITSVIKQEEEIQKQEKIEEMRQRTRRKIPKTLSQPVKSKMKMTSKDELYDAMRAAIIETMQKKEKLKRRRLKRNKEKEQRKEEKSNASLPKELLKHISGREQSVEELHDSWFNKIKTKIKLENKDKTSFYNLIGIINEDEESVLGRKYEFIRMFLALMFLSTNNRIKLNQDDEFKDIEIFIE
;
A
#
# COMPACT_ATOMS: atom_id res chain seq x y z
N MET A 1 -2.65 -3.17 64.60
CA MET A 1 -2.75 -2.08 65.60
C MET A 1 -1.54 -1.21 65.39
N SER A 2 -1.61 0.05 65.00
CA SER A 2 -2.71 1.01 64.89
C SER A 2 -2.11 2.21 64.16
N GLU A 3 -2.74 2.71 63.10
CA GLU A 3 -2.51 4.06 62.60
C GLU A 3 -3.78 4.49 61.85
N GLU A 4 -4.69 5.06 62.64
CA GLU A 4 -5.68 6.08 62.28
C GLU A 4 -6.27 6.01 60.87
N ASP A 5 -7.36 5.25 60.70
CA ASP A 5 -8.39 5.55 59.71
C ASP A 5 -9.00 6.91 60.10
N LYS A 6 -8.33 7.99 59.71
CA LYS A 6 -8.95 9.31 59.68
C LYS A 6 -10.02 9.23 58.60
N GLU A 7 -11.28 9.11 59.02
CA GLU A 7 -12.42 9.43 58.18
C GLU A 7 -12.21 10.87 57.68
N ILE A 8 -11.70 11.00 56.45
CA ILE A 8 -11.54 12.29 55.81
C ILE A 8 -12.94 12.68 55.34
N GLU A 9 -13.60 13.52 56.11
CA GLU A 9 -14.85 14.15 55.69
C GLU A 9 -14.54 15.20 54.61
N TYR A 10 -15.05 15.00 53.40
CA TYR A 10 -14.96 15.96 52.31
C TYR A 10 -16.19 16.86 52.30
N GLU A 11 -16.01 18.16 52.42
CA GLU A 11 -17.11 19.14 52.35
C GLU A 11 -17.40 19.54 50.89
N PHE A 12 -17.95 18.62 50.09
CA PHE A 12 -18.27 18.84 48.66
C PHE A 12 -19.25 20.00 48.38
N ARG A 13 -19.93 20.51 49.43
CA ARG A 13 -20.86 21.63 49.32
C ARG A 13 -20.16 22.95 49.02
N GLU A 14 -18.94 23.13 49.52
CA GLU A 14 -18.17 24.37 49.36
C GLU A 14 -17.50 24.47 47.98
N TRP A 15 -17.30 23.33 47.31
CA TRP A 15 -16.54 23.26 46.07
C TRP A 15 -17.31 23.79 44.86
N THR A 16 -16.57 24.29 43.88
CA THR A 16 -17.14 24.69 42.58
C THR A 16 -17.46 23.47 41.71
N VAL A 17 -18.32 23.63 40.70
CA VAL A 17 -18.66 22.53 39.78
C VAL A 17 -17.42 22.02 39.01
N ASN A 18 -16.42 22.87 38.81
CA ASN A 18 -15.17 22.49 38.15
C ASN A 18 -14.32 21.62 39.08
N GLU A 19 -14.13 22.02 40.34
CA GLU A 19 -13.38 21.25 41.33
C GLU A 19 -13.98 19.85 41.56
N LEU A 20 -15.32 19.74 41.61
CA LEU A 20 -16.00 18.45 41.73
C LEU A 20 -15.76 17.55 40.51
N ARG A 21 -15.66 18.12 39.30
CA ARG A 21 -15.36 17.38 38.07
C ARG A 21 -13.89 17.00 37.96
N ASP A 22 -12.99 17.86 38.41
CA ASP A 22 -11.56 17.59 38.44
C ASP A 22 -11.26 16.45 39.43
N PHE A 23 -11.87 16.48 40.63
CA PHE A 23 -11.80 15.38 41.60
C PHE A 23 -12.37 14.06 41.05
N ALA A 24 -13.53 14.12 40.40
CA ALA A 24 -14.12 12.94 39.76
C ALA A 24 -13.23 12.38 38.66
N SER A 25 -12.60 13.24 37.86
CA SER A 25 -11.69 12.82 36.79
C SER A 25 -10.43 12.16 37.33
N ALA A 26 -9.83 12.70 38.41
CA ALA A 26 -8.65 12.13 39.05
C ALA A 26 -8.95 10.74 39.68
N ASN A 27 -10.18 10.56 40.18
CA ASN A 27 -10.63 9.32 40.78
C ASN A 27 -11.36 8.36 39.82
N ASN A 28 -11.34 8.63 38.50
CA ASN A 28 -12.01 7.84 37.46
C ASN A 28 -13.53 7.65 37.66
N ILE A 29 -14.20 8.65 38.23
CA ILE A 29 -15.65 8.67 38.45
C ILE A 29 -16.33 9.34 37.24
N SER A 30 -17.21 8.61 36.56
CA SER A 30 -17.92 9.11 35.36
C SER A 30 -19.13 9.97 35.73
N ILE A 31 -19.07 11.28 35.44
CA ILE A 31 -20.19 12.21 35.62
C ILE A 31 -20.86 12.52 34.26
N PRO A 32 -22.20 12.42 34.14
CA PRO A 32 -22.93 12.81 32.92
C PRO A 32 -22.76 14.29 32.56
N SER A 33 -22.62 14.58 31.26
CA SER A 33 -22.50 15.95 30.74
C SER A 33 -23.84 16.69 30.81
N GLY A 34 -24.14 17.32 31.95
CA GLY A 34 -25.37 18.09 32.17
C GLY A 34 -25.92 18.03 33.61
N SER A 35 -25.32 17.23 34.48
CA SER A 35 -25.73 17.11 35.89
C SER A 35 -25.61 18.42 36.65
N LYS A 36 -26.58 18.70 37.53
CA LYS A 36 -26.56 19.88 38.41
C LYS A 36 -25.56 19.65 39.55
N LYS A 37 -25.11 20.73 40.22
CA LYS A 37 -24.14 20.65 41.34
C LYS A 37 -24.58 19.65 42.42
N ASN A 38 -25.86 19.64 42.79
CA ASN A 38 -26.40 18.74 43.81
C ASN A 38 -26.31 17.26 43.39
N ASP A 39 -26.62 16.95 42.13
CA ASP A 39 -26.56 15.58 41.61
C ASP A 39 -25.11 15.06 41.59
N ILE A 40 -24.14 15.94 41.33
CA ILE A 40 -22.71 15.60 41.37
C ILE A 40 -22.25 15.33 42.80
N ILE A 41 -22.72 16.12 43.77
CA ILE A 41 -22.40 15.94 45.20
C ILE A 41 -22.93 14.60 45.70
N GLU A 42 -24.18 14.24 45.37
CA GLU A 42 -24.79 12.96 45.79
C GLU A 42 -24.03 11.75 45.23
N ILE A 43 -23.58 11.82 43.98
CA ILE A 43 -22.75 10.78 43.36
C ILE A 43 -21.40 10.66 44.07
N LEU A 44 -20.75 11.79 44.41
CA LEU A 44 -19.45 11.79 45.07
C LEU A 44 -19.54 11.32 46.53
N GLU A 45 -20.55 11.76 47.30
CA GLU A 45 -20.81 11.28 48.66
C GLU A 45 -21.09 9.76 48.67
N GLY A 46 -21.82 9.25 47.66
CA GLY A 46 -22.08 7.82 47.50
C GLY A 46 -20.83 6.99 47.18
N VAL A 47 -19.90 7.53 46.37
CA VAL A 47 -18.66 6.82 46.01
C VAL A 47 -17.63 6.86 47.14
N VAL A 48 -17.52 8.00 47.83
CA VAL A 48 -16.53 8.21 48.90
C VAL A 48 -16.93 7.46 50.19
N SER A 49 -18.21 7.20 50.40
CA SER A 49 -18.69 6.39 51.53
C SER A 49 -18.45 4.88 51.37
N HIS A 50 -17.92 4.42 50.24
CA HIS A 50 -17.54 3.01 50.08
C HIS A 50 -16.21 2.70 50.77
N PRO A 51 -16.13 1.60 51.56
CA PRO A 51 -14.92 1.25 52.34
C PRO A 51 -13.71 0.85 51.47
N GLU A 52 -13.92 0.61 50.17
CA GLU A 52 -12.85 0.33 49.20
C GLU A 52 -12.40 1.57 48.42
N PHE A 53 -12.95 2.76 48.72
CA PHE A 53 -12.59 3.97 48.01
C PHE A 53 -11.20 4.47 48.43
N VAL A 54 -10.29 4.52 47.46
CA VAL A 54 -8.95 5.08 47.60
C VAL A 54 -8.88 6.39 46.83
N ASP A 55 -8.60 7.49 47.54
CA ASP A 55 -8.48 8.82 46.94
C ASP A 55 -7.13 8.97 46.21
N ARG A 56 -7.18 8.90 44.88
CA ARG A 56 -6.01 9.00 43.98
C ARG A 56 -5.48 10.42 43.85
N THR A 57 -6.23 11.44 44.31
CA THR A 57 -5.72 12.82 44.29
C THR A 57 -4.56 13.05 45.25
N LYS A 58 -4.37 12.15 46.22
CA LYS A 58 -3.30 12.19 47.22
C LYS A 58 -2.09 11.31 46.89
N GLU A 59 -2.14 10.54 45.80
CA GLU A 59 -1.03 9.65 45.40
C GLU A 59 0.13 10.37 44.67
N ASN A 60 0.05 11.68 44.45
CA ASN A 60 1.16 12.46 43.90
C ASN A 60 2.06 12.99 45.02
N ASP A 61 3.02 12.15 45.45
CA ASP A 61 4.41 12.55 45.80
C ASP A 61 5.27 11.37 46.31
N LEU A 62 4.91 10.12 46.00
CA LEU A 62 5.78 8.96 46.27
C LEU A 62 5.95 8.12 45.00
N ASP A 63 6.95 8.50 44.21
CA ASP A 63 7.70 7.56 43.37
C ASP A 63 8.39 6.54 44.30
N GLU A 64 7.64 5.57 44.82
CA GLU A 64 8.18 4.41 45.53
C GLU A 64 7.87 3.13 44.76
N GLU A 65 8.95 2.51 44.30
CA GLU A 65 9.01 1.15 43.78
C GLU A 65 8.26 0.18 44.69
N LEU A 66 7.24 -0.54 44.18
CA LEU A 66 6.85 -1.80 44.81
C LEU A 66 6.44 -2.86 43.78
N LYS A 67 7.28 -3.89 43.77
CA LYS A 67 7.05 -5.22 43.19
C LYS A 67 5.84 -5.87 43.86
N SER A 68 4.93 -6.38 43.04
CA SER A 68 4.06 -7.51 43.36
C SER A 68 4.80 -8.76 42.85
N GLY A 69 5.25 -9.71 43.69
CA GLY A 69 4.43 -10.78 44.29
C GLY A 69 4.15 -11.82 43.18
N GLU A 70 4.50 -13.11 43.19
CA GLU A 70 4.64 -14.16 44.22
C GLU A 70 4.99 -15.42 43.36
N LYS A 71 5.90 -16.35 43.66
CA LYS A 71 5.90 -17.40 44.70
C LYS A 71 7.27 -18.13 44.70
N ASP A 72 7.78 -18.37 45.90
CA ASP A 72 8.19 -19.65 46.51
C ASP A 72 8.95 -20.67 45.63
N GLU A 73 9.98 -21.38 46.08
CA GLU A 73 10.67 -21.53 47.36
C GLU A 73 11.97 -22.32 47.06
N ASP A 74 12.85 -22.37 48.04
CA ASP A 74 14.06 -23.21 48.16
C ASP A 74 15.44 -22.56 47.98
N GLU A 75 15.89 -22.03 49.13
CA GLU A 75 17.13 -22.33 49.87
C GLU A 75 18.49 -22.20 49.13
N GLY A 76 19.50 -21.50 49.65
CA GLY A 76 19.64 -20.97 51.00
C GLY A 76 20.79 -19.95 51.11
N GLU A 77 20.68 -19.20 52.20
CA GLU A 77 21.74 -18.53 52.95
C GLU A 77 22.71 -17.60 52.19
N LYS A 78 22.40 -16.30 52.23
CA LYS A 78 23.28 -15.29 52.85
C LYS A 78 22.52 -13.96 52.99
N GLY A 79 22.39 -13.52 54.24
CA GLY A 79 21.70 -12.29 54.62
C GLY A 79 22.34 -11.01 54.03
N PRO A 80 21.54 -9.92 53.96
CA PRO A 80 21.65 -8.89 52.95
C PRO A 80 22.23 -7.61 53.56
N LEU A 81 23.20 -6.97 52.89
CA LEU A 81 23.40 -5.50 52.97
C LEU A 81 24.53 -5.01 52.05
N PHE A 82 25.38 -5.88 51.50
CA PHE A 82 26.41 -5.45 50.54
C PHE A 82 26.63 -6.48 49.42
N ARG A 83 25.68 -6.60 48.50
CA ARG A 83 26.01 -7.01 47.13
C ARG A 83 26.30 -5.75 46.32
N LYS A 84 27.56 -5.34 46.37
CA LYS A 84 28.20 -4.37 45.47
C LYS A 84 27.72 -4.60 44.04
N ASP A 85 27.29 -3.51 43.39
CA ASP A 85 27.15 -3.33 41.94
C ASP A 85 27.25 -4.60 41.10
N LYS A 86 26.16 -5.37 41.02
CA LYS A 86 26.02 -6.30 39.90
C LYS A 86 25.86 -5.42 38.66
N THR A 87 26.95 -5.22 37.93
CA THR A 87 26.94 -4.64 36.58
C THR A 87 25.74 -5.23 35.83
N LYS A 88 24.76 -4.40 35.48
CA LYS A 88 23.56 -4.86 34.77
C LYS A 88 24.02 -5.59 33.51
N LYS A 89 23.74 -6.90 33.44
CA LYS A 89 24.08 -7.73 32.28
C LYS A 89 23.58 -7.04 31.00
N PHE A 90 24.34 -7.12 29.91
CA PHE A 90 24.08 -6.32 28.71
C PHE A 90 22.66 -6.53 28.14
N TRP A 91 22.10 -7.73 28.31
CA TRP A 91 20.76 -8.07 27.83
C TRP A 91 19.62 -7.43 28.62
N HIS A 92 19.86 -6.96 29.85
CA HIS A 92 18.87 -6.17 30.59
C HIS A 92 18.90 -4.69 30.20
N GLN A 93 19.89 -4.26 29.41
CA GLN A 93 19.97 -2.89 28.93
C GLN A 93 19.15 -2.75 27.63
N PRO A 94 18.42 -1.63 27.43
CA PRO A 94 17.86 -1.32 26.13
C PRO A 94 19.01 -1.16 25.12
N PRO A 95 18.90 -1.66 23.87
CA PRO A 95 17.70 -2.14 23.19
C PRO A 95 17.36 -3.62 23.39
N TYR A 96 18.20 -4.44 24.03
CA TYR A 96 18.05 -5.91 24.04
C TYR A 96 17.02 -6.44 25.03
N SER A 97 16.67 -5.65 26.05
CA SER A 97 15.62 -5.99 27.02
C SER A 97 14.28 -6.30 26.36
N THR A 98 14.00 -5.67 25.21
CA THR A 98 12.78 -5.90 24.42
C THR A 98 12.71 -7.30 23.82
N LEU A 99 13.86 -7.94 23.57
CA LEU A 99 13.90 -9.34 23.14
C LEU A 99 13.58 -10.31 24.28
N LEU A 100 13.64 -9.89 25.54
CA LEU A 100 13.35 -10.77 26.67
C LEU A 100 11.88 -10.73 27.08
N ASN A 101 11.25 -9.56 26.95
CA ASN A 101 9.87 -9.35 27.37
C ASN A 101 8.98 -9.03 26.17
N ILE A 102 8.06 -9.93 25.87
CA ILE A 102 7.12 -9.82 24.74
C ILE A 102 6.23 -8.59 24.89
N ASP A 103 5.77 -8.30 26.10
CA ASP A 103 4.81 -7.22 26.33
C ASP A 103 5.47 -5.84 26.16
N LEU A 104 6.71 -5.67 26.63
CA LEU A 104 7.50 -4.46 26.36
C LEU A 104 7.71 -4.24 24.85
N ALA A 105 7.83 -5.33 24.08
CA ALA A 105 8.00 -5.25 22.62
C ALA A 105 6.69 -4.97 21.86
N LYS A 106 5.52 -5.19 22.47
CA LYS A 106 4.21 -4.79 21.91
C LYS A 106 3.93 -3.31 22.17
N ASP A 107 4.28 -2.81 23.34
CA ASP A 107 3.98 -1.44 23.78
C ASP A 107 4.94 -0.41 23.18
N SER A 108 6.15 -0.84 22.83
CA SER A 108 7.11 0.00 22.15
C SER A 108 6.97 -0.09 20.63
N ASP A 109 7.37 0.97 19.92
CA ASP A 109 7.55 1.03 18.47
C ASP A 109 8.59 0.01 17.92
N VAL A 110 8.96 -1.02 18.69
CA VAL A 110 9.86 -2.11 18.33
C VAL A 110 9.31 -2.95 17.18
N ALA A 111 8.00 -2.94 16.92
CA ALA A 111 7.43 -3.51 15.69
C ALA A 111 7.99 -2.88 14.40
N PHE A 112 8.49 -1.63 14.48
CA PHE A 112 9.15 -0.91 13.40
C PHE A 112 10.66 -1.13 13.34
N TYR A 113 11.27 -1.69 14.39
CA TYR A 113 12.69 -2.03 14.36
C TYR A 113 12.92 -3.31 13.55
N ASP A 114 14.08 -3.39 12.89
CA ASP A 114 14.50 -4.64 12.26
C ASP A 114 14.95 -5.63 13.35
N LEU A 115 14.00 -6.44 13.81
CA LEU A 115 14.20 -7.50 14.80
C LEU A 115 15.35 -8.45 14.40
N SER A 116 15.55 -8.68 13.10
CA SER A 116 16.65 -9.53 12.61
C SER A 116 17.99 -8.91 12.97
N GLN A 117 18.21 -7.63 12.64
CA GLN A 117 19.44 -6.93 12.98
C GLN A 117 19.65 -6.82 14.50
N LEU A 118 18.57 -6.67 15.27
CA LEU A 118 18.66 -6.59 16.73
C LEU A 118 19.08 -7.92 17.33
N VAL A 119 18.54 -9.02 16.83
CA VAL A 119 18.89 -10.40 17.22
C VAL A 119 20.33 -10.73 16.82
N ASP A 120 20.76 -10.36 15.61
CA ASP A 120 22.15 -10.57 15.17
C ASP A 120 23.13 -9.80 16.07
N LYS A 121 22.85 -8.51 16.33
CA LYS A 121 23.66 -7.69 17.26
C LYS A 121 23.64 -8.24 18.69
N PHE A 122 22.55 -8.86 19.11
CA PHE A 122 22.42 -9.49 20.42
C PHE A 122 23.33 -10.70 20.54
N PHE A 123 23.29 -11.59 19.55
CA PHE A 123 24.17 -12.76 19.49
C PHE A 123 25.63 -12.38 19.34
N ASP A 124 25.97 -11.40 18.49
CA ASP A 124 27.33 -10.90 18.35
C ASP A 124 27.89 -10.36 19.67
N LYS A 125 27.08 -9.64 20.46
CA LYS A 125 27.49 -9.17 21.79
C LYS A 125 27.64 -10.33 22.78
N MET A 126 26.73 -11.30 22.74
CA MET A 126 26.83 -12.50 23.57
C MET A 126 28.10 -13.30 23.29
N LEU A 127 28.50 -13.40 22.03
CA LEU A 127 29.74 -14.05 21.61
C LEU A 127 30.97 -13.26 22.04
N ARG A 128 30.96 -11.93 21.94
CA ARG A 128 32.10 -11.07 22.33
C ARG A 128 32.36 -11.07 23.83
N GLU A 129 31.32 -11.25 24.64
CA GLU A 129 31.45 -11.28 26.10
C GLU A 129 31.80 -12.68 26.63
N ASP A 130 31.93 -13.71 25.78
CA ASP A 130 32.20 -15.12 26.14
C ASP A 130 31.21 -15.74 27.14
N PHE A 131 30.04 -15.11 27.36
CA PHE A 131 28.97 -15.56 28.25
C PHE A 131 27.71 -15.94 27.47
N ILE A 132 27.70 -17.16 26.91
CA ILE A 132 26.56 -17.70 26.17
C ILE A 132 25.55 -18.35 27.12
N ASP A 133 24.51 -17.61 27.50
CA ASP A 133 23.36 -18.16 28.22
C ASP A 133 22.31 -18.70 27.23
N TYR A 134 22.34 -20.02 26.96
CA TYR A 134 21.41 -20.68 26.01
C TYR A 134 19.92 -20.48 26.35
N LYS A 135 19.59 -20.31 27.63
CA LYS A 135 18.21 -20.04 28.07
C LYS A 135 17.73 -18.68 27.58
N ILE A 136 18.59 -17.67 27.66
CA ILE A 136 18.26 -16.28 27.32
C ILE A 136 18.20 -16.12 25.81
N SER A 137 19.12 -16.75 25.07
CA SER A 137 19.04 -16.80 23.62
C SER A 137 17.79 -17.52 23.12
N GLY A 138 17.39 -18.62 23.75
CA GLY A 138 16.15 -19.32 23.43
C GLY A 138 14.91 -18.44 23.64
N ILE A 139 14.90 -17.65 24.71
CA ILE A 139 13.84 -16.66 24.97
C ILE A 139 13.85 -15.58 23.88
N ALA A 140 15.02 -14.98 23.59
CA ALA A 140 15.17 -13.93 22.57
C ALA A 140 14.75 -14.40 21.15
N LEU A 141 15.04 -15.65 20.80
CA LEU A 141 14.61 -16.23 19.52
C LEU A 141 13.09 -16.43 19.50
N LYS A 142 12.52 -16.99 20.58
CA LYS A 142 11.07 -17.20 20.70
C LYS A 142 10.28 -15.89 20.63
N THR A 143 10.72 -14.85 21.33
CA THR A 143 10.07 -13.54 21.30
C THR A 143 10.18 -12.91 19.91
N SER A 144 11.35 -12.96 19.27
CA SER A 144 11.54 -12.48 17.90
C SER A 144 10.62 -13.18 16.91
N ALA A 145 10.55 -14.52 16.95
CA ALA A 145 9.65 -15.31 16.11
C ALA A 145 8.17 -14.94 16.35
N SER A 146 7.77 -14.77 17.62
CA SER A 146 6.41 -14.35 17.98
C SER A 146 6.07 -12.95 17.46
N LEU A 147 7.01 -12.01 17.52
CA LEU A 147 6.82 -10.64 17.02
C LEU A 147 6.75 -10.62 15.48
N HIS A 148 7.60 -11.38 14.79
CA HIS A 148 7.51 -11.54 13.34
C HIS A 148 6.17 -12.14 12.90
N HIS A 149 5.71 -13.18 13.59
CA HIS A 149 4.40 -13.78 13.33
C HIS A 149 3.25 -12.77 13.57
N HIS A 150 3.32 -12.01 14.66
CA HIS A 150 2.35 -10.96 14.94
C HIS A 150 2.32 -9.89 13.86
N LYS A 151 3.50 -9.42 13.40
CA LYS A 151 3.65 -8.45 12.32
C LYS A 151 3.02 -8.94 11.02
N ILE A 152 3.32 -10.17 10.61
CA ILE A 152 2.75 -10.79 9.41
C ILE A 152 1.22 -10.88 9.53
N THR A 153 0.72 -11.34 10.68
CA THR A 153 -0.72 -11.48 10.94
C THR A 153 -1.43 -10.13 10.91
N SER A 154 -0.79 -9.08 11.45
CA SER A 154 -1.32 -7.71 11.43
C SER A 154 -1.46 -7.18 10.00
N VAL A 155 -0.42 -7.36 9.18
CA VAL A 155 -0.45 -6.96 7.76
C VAL A 155 -1.55 -7.69 7.01
N ILE A 156 -1.69 -9.01 7.20
CA ILE A 156 -2.75 -9.80 6.57
C ILE A 156 -4.13 -9.29 6.97
N LYS A 157 -4.37 -8.99 8.25
CA LYS A 157 -5.65 -8.44 8.72
C LYS A 157 -5.97 -7.09 8.08
N GLN A 158 -4.96 -6.21 7.98
CA GLN A 158 -5.13 -4.91 7.32
C GLN A 158 -5.46 -5.06 5.83
N GLU A 159 -4.78 -5.96 5.12
CA GLU A 159 -5.09 -6.25 3.71
C GLU A 159 -6.51 -6.80 3.54
N GLU A 160 -6.95 -7.71 4.41
CA GLU A 160 -8.32 -8.23 4.39
C GLU A 160 -9.37 -7.12 4.63
N GLU A 161 -9.09 -6.18 5.53
CA GLU A 161 -9.96 -5.03 5.80
C GLU A 161 -10.05 -4.09 4.59
N ILE A 162 -8.91 -3.78 3.96
CA ILE A 162 -8.86 -2.97 2.73
C ILE A 162 -9.68 -3.64 1.62
N GLN A 163 -9.49 -4.94 1.40
CA GLN A 163 -10.27 -5.69 0.40
C GLN A 163 -11.77 -5.69 0.70
N LYS A 164 -12.17 -5.78 1.98
CA LYS A 164 -13.59 -5.67 2.38
C LYS A 164 -14.13 -4.27 2.08
N GLN A 165 -13.37 -3.22 2.39
CA GLN A 165 -13.76 -1.83 2.12
C GLN A 165 -13.90 -1.56 0.62
N GLU A 166 -12.95 -2.03 -0.20
CA GLU A 166 -13.00 -1.90 -1.66
C GLU A 166 -14.22 -2.61 -2.24
N LYS A 167 -14.52 -3.84 -1.79
CA LYS A 167 -15.74 -4.57 -2.20
C LYS A 167 -17.00 -3.80 -1.82
N ILE A 168 -17.06 -3.22 -0.63
CA ILE A 168 -18.20 -2.39 -0.19
C ILE A 168 -18.32 -1.14 -1.06
N GLU A 169 -17.22 -0.49 -1.39
CA GLU A 169 -17.22 0.70 -2.24
C GLU A 169 -17.65 0.38 -3.67
N GLU A 170 -17.17 -0.72 -4.25
CA GLU A 170 -17.61 -1.19 -5.56
C GLU A 170 -19.12 -1.48 -5.56
N MET A 171 -19.62 -2.15 -4.53
CA MET A 171 -21.05 -2.37 -4.35
C MET A 171 -21.81 -1.05 -4.24
N ARG A 172 -21.30 -0.07 -3.49
CA ARG A 172 -21.88 1.28 -3.42
C ARG A 172 -21.87 1.97 -4.79
N GLN A 173 -20.81 1.86 -5.58
CA GLN A 173 -20.75 2.43 -6.93
C GLN A 173 -21.75 1.78 -7.87
N ARG A 174 -21.91 0.44 -7.81
CA ARG A 174 -22.93 -0.30 -8.57
C ARG A 174 -24.35 0.10 -8.16
N THR A 175 -24.61 0.28 -6.86
CA THR A 175 -25.94 0.66 -6.33
C THR A 175 -26.22 2.15 -6.44
N ARG A 176 -25.20 3.00 -6.64
CA ARG A 176 -25.34 4.45 -6.85
C ARG A 176 -26.10 4.71 -8.15
N ARG A 177 -27.41 4.79 -8.05
CA ARG A 177 -28.27 5.34 -9.10
C ARG A 177 -27.87 6.80 -9.30
N LYS A 178 -27.51 7.15 -10.54
CA LYS A 178 -27.24 8.53 -10.91
C LYS A 178 -28.58 9.28 -10.92
N ILE A 179 -28.96 9.83 -9.77
CA ILE A 179 -30.13 10.70 -9.68
C ILE A 179 -29.78 11.94 -10.53
N PRO A 180 -30.50 12.20 -11.64
CA PRO A 180 -30.25 13.39 -12.43
C PRO A 180 -30.46 14.59 -11.53
N LYS A 181 -29.53 15.56 -11.58
CA LYS A 181 -29.73 16.85 -10.90
C LYS A 181 -31.05 17.42 -11.41
N THR A 182 -31.91 17.83 -10.49
CA THR A 182 -33.18 18.47 -10.86
C THR A 182 -32.86 19.68 -11.73
N LEU A 183 -33.54 19.78 -12.87
CA LEU A 183 -33.45 20.97 -13.73
C LEU A 183 -33.98 22.15 -12.92
N SER A 184 -33.18 23.20 -12.75
CA SER A 184 -33.64 24.44 -12.13
C SER A 184 -34.79 25.00 -12.98
N GLN A 185 -35.88 25.39 -12.34
CA GLN A 185 -37.03 25.98 -13.03
C GLN A 185 -36.58 27.20 -13.85
N PRO A 186 -36.98 27.34 -15.12
CA PRO A 186 -36.60 28.48 -15.92
C PRO A 186 -37.13 29.76 -15.27
N VAL A 187 -36.21 30.65 -14.88
CA VAL A 187 -36.55 31.99 -14.37
C VAL A 187 -37.11 32.78 -15.55
N LYS A 188 -38.43 33.03 -15.55
CA LYS A 188 -39.05 33.91 -16.53
C LYS A 188 -38.55 35.34 -16.30
N SER A 189 -38.00 35.97 -17.32
CA SER A 189 -37.66 37.40 -17.25
C SER A 189 -38.95 38.21 -17.08
N LYS A 190 -38.94 39.19 -16.17
CA LYS A 190 -40.05 40.15 -16.04
C LYS A 190 -40.11 40.97 -17.33
N MET A 191 -41.28 41.05 -17.95
CA MET A 191 -41.51 41.75 -19.21
C MET A 191 -41.26 43.26 -18.98
N LYS A 192 -40.21 43.81 -19.61
CA LYS A 192 -39.94 45.25 -19.62
C LYS A 192 -40.52 45.82 -20.92
N MET A 193 -41.24 46.93 -20.85
CA MET A 193 -41.63 47.70 -22.05
C MET A 193 -40.35 48.29 -22.63
N THR A 194 -39.87 47.74 -23.74
CA THR A 194 -38.60 48.14 -24.35
C THR A 194 -38.79 49.33 -25.30
N SER A 195 -37.95 50.36 -25.17
CA SER A 195 -37.84 51.41 -26.18
C SER A 195 -37.30 50.85 -27.50
N LYS A 196 -37.54 51.54 -28.63
CA LYS A 196 -37.02 51.15 -29.95
C LYS A 196 -35.50 50.98 -29.95
N ASP A 197 -34.78 51.86 -29.24
CA ASP A 197 -33.32 51.80 -29.17
C ASP A 197 -32.84 50.62 -28.31
N GLU A 198 -33.53 50.34 -27.19
CA GLU A 198 -33.25 49.16 -26.36
C GLU A 198 -33.49 47.85 -27.13
N LEU A 199 -34.47 47.82 -28.03
CA LEU A 199 -34.72 46.66 -28.89
C LEU A 199 -33.54 46.44 -29.86
N TYR A 200 -33.03 47.49 -30.49
CA TYR A 200 -31.88 47.36 -31.39
C TYR A 200 -30.60 46.99 -30.64
N ASP A 201 -30.38 47.52 -29.43
CA ASP A 201 -29.24 47.15 -28.62
C ASP A 201 -29.35 45.71 -28.09
N ALA A 202 -30.54 45.26 -27.70
CA ALA A 202 -30.79 43.87 -27.37
C ALA A 202 -30.58 42.95 -28.59
N MET A 203 -30.99 43.37 -29.78
CA MET A 203 -30.77 42.62 -31.02
C MET A 203 -29.28 42.54 -31.38
N ARG A 204 -28.55 43.65 -31.26
CA ARG A 204 -27.08 43.68 -31.43
C ARG A 204 -26.39 42.78 -30.42
N ALA A 205 -26.77 42.85 -29.14
CA ALA A 205 -26.23 42.01 -28.09
C ALA A 205 -26.50 40.52 -28.36
N ALA A 206 -27.71 40.16 -28.80
CA ALA A 206 -28.05 38.79 -29.17
C ALA A 206 -27.25 38.27 -30.37
N ILE A 207 -27.04 39.11 -31.40
CA ILE A 207 -26.20 38.77 -32.55
C ILE A 207 -24.75 38.56 -32.11
N ILE A 208 -24.21 39.44 -31.26
CA ILE A 208 -22.84 39.29 -30.73
C ILE A 208 -22.73 38.01 -29.88
N GLU A 209 -23.70 37.73 -29.02
CA GLU A 209 -23.70 36.54 -28.17
C GLU A 209 -23.74 35.25 -29.01
N THR A 210 -24.56 35.20 -30.07
CA THR A 210 -24.62 34.05 -30.97
C THR A 210 -23.32 33.88 -31.78
N MET A 211 -22.69 34.97 -32.21
CA MET A 211 -21.36 34.93 -32.84
C MET A 211 -20.28 34.41 -31.87
N GLN A 212 -20.25 34.91 -30.63
CA GLN A 212 -19.31 34.45 -29.60
C GLN A 212 -19.52 32.97 -29.24
N LYS A 213 -20.78 32.53 -29.13
CA LYS A 213 -21.12 31.10 -28.91
C LYS A 213 -20.64 30.24 -30.08
N LYS A 214 -20.85 30.68 -31.32
CA LYS A 214 -20.38 29.98 -32.54
C LYS A 214 -18.85 29.90 -32.58
N GLU A 215 -18.16 30.99 -32.24
CA GLU A 215 -16.70 31.01 -32.20
C GLU A 215 -16.14 30.12 -31.08
N LYS A 216 -16.71 30.19 -29.88
CA LYS A 216 -16.36 29.32 -28.74
C LYS A 216 -16.56 27.85 -29.08
N LEU A 217 -17.63 27.51 -29.82
CA LEU A 217 -17.86 26.15 -30.32
C LEU A 217 -16.79 25.73 -31.33
N LYS A 218 -16.40 26.61 -32.25
CA LYS A 218 -15.30 26.35 -33.21
C LYS A 218 -13.98 26.11 -32.48
N ARG A 219 -13.63 26.93 -31.48
CA ARG A 219 -12.44 26.75 -30.62
C ARG A 219 -12.47 25.41 -29.88
N ARG A 220 -13.62 25.01 -29.32
CA ARG A 220 -13.79 23.69 -28.66
C ARG A 220 -13.60 22.52 -29.62
N ARG A 221 -14.15 22.60 -30.84
CA ARG A 221 -13.96 21.56 -31.87
C ARG A 221 -12.49 21.43 -32.26
N LEU A 222 -11.81 22.56 -32.46
CA LEU A 222 -10.40 22.58 -32.82
C LEU A 222 -9.51 21.99 -31.70
N LYS A 223 -9.77 22.36 -30.44
CA LYS A 223 -9.07 21.78 -29.28
C LYS A 223 -9.29 20.26 -29.18
N ARG A 224 -10.54 19.80 -29.34
CA ARG A 224 -10.87 18.37 -29.31
C ARG A 224 -10.21 17.58 -30.44
N ASN A 225 -10.11 18.17 -31.63
CA ASN A 225 -9.43 17.53 -32.76
C ASN A 225 -7.92 17.45 -32.54
N LYS A 226 -7.27 18.54 -32.07
CA LYS A 226 -5.86 18.52 -31.67
C LYS A 226 -5.57 17.46 -30.61
N GLU A 227 -6.40 17.38 -29.57
CA GLU A 227 -6.22 16.40 -28.49
C GLU A 227 -6.39 14.96 -29.01
N LYS A 228 -7.28 14.73 -29.99
CA LYS A 228 -7.42 13.43 -30.65
C LYS A 228 -6.20 13.09 -31.52
N GLU A 229 -5.63 14.06 -32.21
CA GLU A 229 -4.41 13.90 -33.02
C GLU A 229 -3.21 13.60 -32.12
N GLN A 230 -3.01 14.38 -31.06
CA GLN A 230 -1.96 14.13 -30.05
C GLN A 230 -2.10 12.74 -29.43
N ARG A 231 -3.31 12.30 -29.05
CA ARG A 231 -3.51 10.93 -28.53
C ARG A 231 -3.23 9.84 -29.56
N LYS A 232 -3.37 10.11 -30.86
CA LYS A 232 -2.98 9.16 -31.91
C LYS A 232 -1.47 9.11 -32.06
N GLU A 233 -0.80 10.26 -32.02
CA GLU A 233 0.67 10.37 -32.04
C GLU A 233 1.30 9.74 -30.80
N GLU A 234 0.76 9.99 -29.61
CA GLU A 234 1.18 9.35 -28.37
C GLU A 234 0.98 7.83 -28.43
N LYS A 235 -0.12 7.35 -29.02
CA LYS A 235 -0.33 5.90 -29.20
C LYS A 235 0.60 5.29 -30.24
N SER A 236 0.98 6.02 -31.28
CA SER A 236 1.98 5.56 -32.24
C SER A 236 3.39 5.59 -31.65
N ASN A 237 3.69 6.59 -30.79
CA ASN A 237 5.00 6.76 -30.17
C ASN A 237 5.19 5.90 -28.91
N ALA A 238 4.11 5.62 -28.17
CA ALA A 238 4.11 4.79 -26.96
C ALA A 238 3.92 3.29 -27.25
N SER A 239 3.76 2.90 -28.52
CA SER A 239 3.98 1.50 -28.88
C SER A 239 5.47 1.23 -28.82
N LEU A 240 5.93 0.67 -27.70
CA LEU A 240 7.20 -0.06 -27.70
C LEU A 240 7.16 -1.07 -28.86
N PRO A 241 8.29 -1.32 -29.56
CA PRO A 241 8.35 -2.41 -30.52
C PRO A 241 7.83 -3.68 -29.84
N LYS A 242 6.98 -4.44 -30.53
CA LYS A 242 6.28 -5.61 -29.97
C LYS A 242 7.25 -6.61 -29.31
N GLU A 243 8.51 -6.59 -29.74
CA GLU A 243 9.64 -7.36 -29.23
C GLU A 243 10.08 -6.99 -27.80
N LEU A 244 9.96 -5.73 -27.37
CA LEU A 244 10.27 -5.33 -25.98
C LEU A 244 9.11 -5.63 -25.03
N LEU A 245 7.87 -5.48 -25.51
CA LEU A 245 6.66 -5.82 -24.77
C LEU A 245 6.56 -7.35 -24.50
N LYS A 246 7.20 -8.16 -25.36
CA LYS A 246 7.34 -9.62 -25.29
C LYS A 246 8.16 -10.11 -24.09
N HIS A 247 9.26 -9.44 -23.75
CA HIS A 247 10.09 -9.81 -22.59
C HIS A 247 9.45 -9.42 -21.25
N ILE A 248 8.61 -8.38 -21.23
CA ILE A 248 7.96 -7.86 -20.02
C ILE A 248 6.67 -8.62 -19.70
N SER A 249 5.95 -9.10 -20.73
CA SER A 249 4.62 -9.71 -20.60
C SER A 249 4.64 -11.19 -20.16
N GLY A 250 5.72 -11.94 -20.42
CA GLY A 250 5.83 -13.36 -20.04
C GLY A 250 4.82 -14.30 -20.72
N ARG A 251 4.07 -13.82 -21.71
CA ARG A 251 3.05 -14.59 -22.44
C ARG A 251 3.72 -15.39 -23.56
N GLU A 252 3.50 -16.71 -23.59
CA GLU A 252 3.93 -17.57 -24.69
C GLU A 252 3.31 -17.05 -26.02
N GLN A 253 4.13 -16.93 -27.07
CA GLN A 253 3.66 -16.45 -28.37
C GLN A 253 2.63 -17.43 -28.94
N SER A 254 1.54 -16.92 -29.48
CA SER A 254 0.67 -17.76 -30.30
C SER A 254 1.41 -18.18 -31.58
N VAL A 255 1.08 -19.36 -32.11
CA VAL A 255 1.69 -19.89 -33.33
C VAL A 255 1.50 -18.92 -34.52
N GLU A 256 0.34 -18.25 -34.59
CA GLU A 256 0.04 -17.24 -35.61
C GLU A 256 0.94 -16.01 -35.51
N GLU A 257 1.15 -15.49 -34.29
CA GLU A 257 2.04 -14.34 -34.07
C GLU A 257 3.49 -14.67 -34.43
N LEU A 258 3.93 -15.90 -34.19
CA LEU A 258 5.26 -16.38 -34.58
C LEU A 258 5.39 -16.40 -36.11
N HIS A 259 4.40 -16.94 -36.82
CA HIS A 259 4.40 -16.95 -38.29
C HIS A 259 4.40 -15.54 -38.88
N ASP A 260 3.60 -14.63 -38.32
CA ASP A 260 3.56 -13.23 -38.75
C ASP A 260 4.87 -12.50 -38.46
N SER A 261 5.52 -12.79 -37.32
CA SER A 261 6.84 -12.24 -36.99
C SER A 261 7.89 -12.66 -38.03
N TRP A 262 7.95 -13.96 -38.35
CA TRP A 262 8.87 -14.47 -39.37
C TRP A 262 8.58 -13.93 -40.76
N PHE A 263 7.31 -13.85 -41.16
CA PHE A 263 6.91 -13.24 -42.43
C PHE A 263 7.39 -11.78 -42.54
N ASN A 264 7.27 -11.01 -41.46
CA ASN A 264 7.75 -9.63 -41.43
C ASN A 264 9.29 -9.55 -41.47
N LYS A 265 10.01 -10.44 -40.79
CA LYS A 265 11.48 -10.54 -40.89
C LYS A 265 11.93 -10.85 -42.33
N ILE A 266 11.26 -11.76 -43.02
CA ILE A 266 11.56 -12.10 -44.42
C ILE A 266 11.26 -10.91 -45.35
N LYS A 267 10.09 -10.27 -45.17
CA LYS A 267 9.67 -9.11 -45.98
C LYS A 267 10.60 -7.91 -45.81
N THR A 268 11.09 -7.66 -44.59
CA THR A 268 12.04 -6.57 -44.33
C THR A 268 13.40 -6.85 -44.98
N LYS A 269 13.89 -8.10 -44.93
CA LYS A 269 15.12 -8.49 -45.64
C LYS A 269 15.03 -8.33 -47.16
N ILE A 270 13.96 -8.81 -47.78
CA ILE A 270 13.71 -8.64 -49.23
C ILE A 270 13.75 -7.16 -49.61
N LYS A 271 13.08 -6.31 -48.82
CA LYS A 271 13.09 -4.85 -49.03
C LYS A 271 14.47 -4.22 -48.86
N LEU A 272 15.25 -4.69 -47.89
CA LEU A 272 16.57 -4.12 -47.58
C LEU A 272 17.62 -4.49 -48.63
N GLU A 273 17.51 -5.69 -49.19
CA GLU A 273 18.40 -6.15 -50.27
C GLU A 273 17.98 -5.67 -51.66
N ASN A 274 16.81 -5.02 -51.82
CA ASN A 274 16.21 -4.63 -53.12
C ASN A 274 16.16 -5.80 -54.12
N LYS A 275 15.91 -7.01 -53.64
CA LYS A 275 15.78 -8.23 -54.46
C LYS A 275 14.38 -8.78 -54.30
N ASP A 276 13.87 -9.41 -55.35
CA ASP A 276 12.56 -10.09 -55.32
C ASP A 276 12.60 -11.44 -54.59
N LYS A 277 13.80 -11.88 -54.18
CA LYS A 277 14.03 -13.17 -53.52
C LYS A 277 15.03 -13.08 -52.37
N THR A 278 14.85 -13.97 -51.40
CA THR A 278 15.81 -14.23 -50.31
C THR A 278 16.22 -15.70 -50.29
N SER A 279 17.44 -15.96 -49.85
CA SER A 279 17.98 -17.30 -49.63
C SER A 279 17.73 -17.75 -48.19
N PHE A 280 17.53 -19.05 -47.99
CA PHE A 280 17.39 -19.65 -46.66
C PHE A 280 18.67 -19.51 -45.83
N TYR A 281 19.86 -19.68 -46.42
CA TYR A 281 21.13 -19.44 -45.71
C TYR A 281 21.26 -18.01 -45.20
N ASN A 282 20.76 -17.02 -45.95
CA ASN A 282 20.78 -15.63 -45.51
C ASN A 282 19.86 -15.40 -44.30
N LEU A 283 18.79 -16.18 -44.13
CA LEU A 283 17.95 -16.13 -42.94
C LEU A 283 18.62 -16.77 -41.73
N ILE A 284 19.36 -17.87 -41.92
CA ILE A 284 20.14 -18.51 -40.86
C ILE A 284 21.17 -17.52 -40.26
N GLY A 285 21.74 -16.65 -41.09
CA GLY A 285 22.63 -15.57 -40.63
C GLY A 285 22.00 -14.71 -39.53
N ILE A 286 20.70 -14.41 -39.62
CA ILE A 286 19.98 -13.61 -38.61
C ILE A 286 19.92 -14.34 -37.27
N ILE A 287 19.65 -15.65 -37.30
CA ILE A 287 19.51 -16.47 -36.09
C ILE A 287 20.85 -16.52 -35.34
N ASN A 288 21.96 -16.60 -36.09
CA ASN A 288 23.29 -16.62 -35.50
C ASN A 288 23.67 -15.29 -34.83
N GLU A 289 23.10 -14.17 -35.29
CA GLU A 289 23.25 -12.84 -34.68
C GLU A 289 22.34 -12.66 -33.46
N ASP A 290 21.11 -13.19 -33.50
CA ASP A 290 20.10 -13.03 -32.46
C ASP A 290 20.37 -13.89 -31.20
N GLU A 291 20.97 -15.10 -31.36
CA GLU A 291 21.18 -16.03 -30.24
C GLU A 291 22.64 -16.47 -30.06
N GLU A 292 23.17 -16.37 -28.84
CA GLU A 292 24.53 -16.77 -28.48
C GLU A 292 24.66 -18.29 -28.21
N SER A 293 23.59 -18.93 -27.73
CA SER A 293 23.63 -20.34 -27.32
C SER A 293 23.55 -21.30 -28.50
N VAL A 294 24.44 -22.30 -28.53
CA VAL A 294 24.45 -23.36 -29.56
C VAL A 294 23.14 -24.16 -29.59
N LEU A 295 22.53 -24.39 -28.43
CA LEU A 295 21.26 -25.13 -28.33
C LEU A 295 20.09 -24.26 -28.78
N GLY A 296 20.10 -22.97 -28.42
CA GLY A 296 19.10 -21.99 -28.87
C GLY A 296 19.06 -21.91 -30.39
N ARG A 297 20.23 -21.73 -31.03
CA ARG A 297 20.34 -21.64 -32.50
C ARG A 297 19.70 -22.82 -33.22
N LYS A 298 19.87 -24.04 -32.69
CA LYS A 298 19.23 -25.24 -33.25
C LYS A 298 17.71 -25.19 -33.12
N TYR A 299 17.21 -24.70 -32.00
CA TYR A 299 15.80 -24.61 -31.73
C TYR A 299 15.11 -23.52 -32.57
N GLU A 300 15.71 -22.33 -32.67
CA GLU A 300 15.23 -21.28 -33.56
C GLU A 300 15.36 -21.66 -35.03
N PHE A 301 16.38 -22.42 -35.42
CA PHE A 301 16.48 -23.00 -36.77
C PHE A 301 15.28 -23.91 -37.09
N ILE A 302 14.94 -24.84 -36.20
CA ILE A 302 13.79 -25.74 -36.37
C ILE A 302 12.48 -24.93 -36.42
N ARG A 303 12.34 -23.92 -35.56
CA ARG A 303 11.16 -23.03 -35.54
C ARG A 303 11.01 -22.21 -36.82
N MET A 304 12.10 -21.63 -37.31
CA MET A 304 12.12 -20.89 -38.57
C MET A 304 11.72 -21.80 -39.73
N PHE A 305 12.30 -23.00 -39.79
CA PHE A 305 11.98 -23.96 -40.84
C PHE A 305 10.50 -24.36 -40.81
N LEU A 306 9.95 -24.67 -39.62
CA LEU A 306 8.53 -24.94 -39.45
C LEU A 306 7.65 -23.75 -39.86
N ALA A 307 8.02 -22.54 -39.46
CA ALA A 307 7.29 -21.32 -39.83
C ALA A 307 7.28 -21.08 -41.35
N LEU A 308 8.39 -21.35 -42.04
CA LEU A 308 8.47 -21.27 -43.51
C LEU A 308 7.55 -22.27 -44.19
N MET A 309 7.50 -23.52 -43.69
CA MET A 309 6.58 -24.54 -44.19
C MET A 309 5.13 -24.09 -44.02
N PHE A 310 4.77 -23.58 -42.84
CA PHE A 310 3.42 -23.05 -42.60
C PHE A 310 3.07 -21.85 -43.47
N LEU A 311 4.00 -20.90 -43.65
CA LEU A 311 3.80 -19.74 -44.50
C LEU A 311 3.64 -20.13 -45.97
N SER A 312 4.35 -21.19 -46.40
CA SER A 312 4.18 -21.76 -47.73
C SER A 312 2.82 -22.43 -47.91
N THR A 313 2.35 -23.22 -46.93
CA THR A 313 1.00 -23.82 -46.97
C THR A 313 -0.12 -22.78 -46.99
N ASN A 314 0.11 -21.60 -46.41
CA ASN A 314 -0.83 -20.48 -46.40
C ASN A 314 -0.73 -19.58 -47.65
N ASN A 315 0.03 -19.99 -48.67
CA ASN A 315 0.28 -19.24 -49.91
C ASN A 315 0.79 -17.80 -49.68
N ARG A 316 1.50 -17.54 -48.58
CA ARG A 316 2.12 -16.23 -48.35
C ARG A 316 3.52 -16.13 -48.93
N ILE A 317 4.15 -17.29 -49.14
CA ILE A 317 5.53 -17.44 -49.60
C ILE A 317 5.58 -18.63 -50.56
N LYS A 318 6.36 -18.51 -51.63
CA LYS A 318 6.75 -19.65 -52.48
C LYS A 318 8.19 -20.05 -52.17
N LEU A 319 8.39 -21.36 -52.01
CA LEU A 319 9.69 -21.96 -51.82
C LEU A 319 10.07 -22.68 -53.11
N ASN A 320 11.25 -22.37 -53.66
CA ASN A 320 11.81 -23.11 -54.80
C ASN A 320 13.16 -23.70 -54.39
N GLN A 321 13.40 -24.96 -54.77
CA GLN A 321 14.67 -25.64 -54.54
C GLN A 321 15.00 -26.43 -55.81
N ASP A 322 16.08 -26.03 -56.48
CA ASP A 322 16.39 -26.56 -57.82
C ASP A 322 16.95 -28.00 -57.78
N ASP A 323 17.70 -28.38 -56.74
CA ASP A 323 18.18 -29.75 -56.53
C ASP A 323 18.09 -30.17 -55.04
N GLU A 324 18.05 -31.48 -54.79
CA GLU A 324 18.12 -32.02 -53.43
C GLU A 324 19.35 -31.46 -52.69
N PHE A 325 19.12 -30.93 -51.48
CA PHE A 325 20.13 -30.31 -50.60
C PHE A 325 20.73 -28.97 -51.06
N LYS A 326 20.24 -28.35 -52.15
CA LYS A 326 20.60 -26.97 -52.50
C LYS A 326 19.84 -25.94 -51.66
N ASP A 327 20.30 -24.70 -51.71
CA ASP A 327 19.67 -23.59 -51.01
C ASP A 327 18.21 -23.40 -51.45
N ILE A 328 17.36 -23.01 -50.50
CA ILE A 328 15.94 -22.79 -50.74
C ILE A 328 15.76 -21.30 -51.06
N GLU A 329 15.29 -21.00 -52.27
CA GLU A 329 14.91 -19.67 -52.67
C GLU A 329 13.49 -19.36 -52.20
N ILE A 330 13.32 -18.20 -51.58
CA ILE A 330 12.10 -17.76 -50.92
C ILE A 330 11.58 -16.52 -51.66
N PHE A 331 10.38 -16.64 -52.22
CA PHE A 331 9.66 -15.57 -52.91
C PHE A 331 8.44 -15.16 -52.10
N ILE A 332 8.18 -13.85 -52.01
CA ILE A 332 6.93 -13.32 -51.46
C ILE A 332 5.98 -13.03 -52.62
N GLU A 333 4.73 -13.50 -52.52
CA GLU A 333 3.64 -13.12 -53.43
C GLU A 333 3.05 -11.73 -53.12
#